data_AF-A0AA36MA85-F1
#
_entry.id   AF-A0AA36MA85-F1
#
_cell.length_a   1.000
_cell.length_b   1.000
_cell.length_c   1.000
_cell.angle_alpha   90.00
_cell.angle_beta   90.00
_cell.angle_gamma   90.00
#
_symmetry.space_group_name_H-M   'P 1'
#
loop_
_entity.id
_entity.type
_entity.pdbx_description
1 polymer ?
#
loop_
_entity_poly.entity_id
_entity_poly.type
_entity_poly.pdbx_seq_one_letter_code
_entity_poly.pdbx_strand_id
1 'polypeptide(L)'
;MLLQVFVVLSVATTTSAITCYNGAVYNNSAAPKDQQACPLATYCTKITALMPTPLASYGCDQSASLCKTVSCYDNQNGGRTCCCATDLCNFSTIQSAELVTVIAFVMMLL
;
A
#
# COMPACT_ATOMS: atom_id res chain seq x y z
N MET A 1 52.18 6.32 -2.75
CA MET A 1 51.20 5.22 -2.57
C MET A 1 50.99 5.06 -1.08
N LEU A 2 49.84 5.23 -0.47
CA LEU A 2 48.49 5.36 -0.97
C LEU A 2 47.84 6.48 -0.17
N LEU A 3 47.48 7.53 -0.89
CA LEU A 3 46.45 8.48 -0.50
C LEU A 3 45.21 7.61 -0.27
N GLN A 4 44.93 7.23 0.98
CA GLN A 4 43.73 6.47 1.32
C GLN A 4 42.56 7.40 1.03
N VAL A 5 42.02 7.23 -0.17
CA VAL A 5 40.77 7.77 -0.62
C VAL A 5 39.74 7.29 0.38
N PHE A 6 39.44 8.12 1.38
CA PHE A 6 38.22 8.04 2.16
C PHE A 6 37.08 8.29 1.17
N VAL A 7 36.70 7.23 0.45
CA VAL A 7 35.47 7.15 -0.31
C VAL A 7 34.37 7.20 0.74
N VAL A 8 33.95 8.42 1.07
CA VAL A 8 32.72 8.67 1.82
C VAL A 8 31.59 8.22 0.90
N LEU A 9 31.25 6.94 1.01
CA LEU A 9 30.11 6.33 0.36
C LEU A 9 28.86 6.86 1.08
N SER A 10 28.43 8.07 0.72
CA SER A 10 27.14 8.60 1.13
C SER A 10 26.05 7.77 0.46
N VAL A 11 25.62 6.70 1.12
CA VAL A 11 24.42 5.96 0.76
C VAL A 11 23.27 6.94 0.95
N ALA A 12 22.84 7.59 -0.12
CA ALA A 12 21.61 8.36 -0.13
C ALA A 12 20.46 7.36 0.09
N THR A 13 20.04 7.20 1.34
CA THR A 13 18.82 6.46 1.65
C THR A 13 17.66 7.27 1.10
N THR A 14 17.26 7.00 -0.15
CA THR A 14 16.01 7.50 -0.70
C THR A 14 14.89 6.80 0.07
N THR A 15 14.38 7.44 1.12
CA THR A 15 13.09 7.05 1.70
C THR A 15 12.03 7.39 0.66
N SER A 16 11.73 6.45 -0.23
CA SER A 16 10.66 6.60 -1.19
C SER A 16 9.34 6.62 -0.42
N ALA A 17 8.72 7.80 -0.36
CA ALA A 17 7.36 7.94 0.12
C ALA A 17 6.42 7.18 -0.83
N ILE A 18 5.62 6.26 -0.30
CA ILE A 18 4.60 5.59 -1.12
C ILE A 18 3.51 6.60 -1.50
N THR A 19 2.92 6.45 -2.67
CA THR A 19 1.77 7.26 -3.10
C THR A 19 0.51 6.42 -3.01
N CYS A 20 -0.54 6.92 -2.36
CA CYS A 20 -1.80 6.21 -2.19
C CYS A 20 -2.97 7.00 -2.78
N TYR A 21 -4.05 6.33 -3.18
CA TYR A 21 -5.32 7.02 -3.38
C TYR A 21 -5.83 7.56 -2.04
N ASN A 22 -6.42 8.75 -2.06
CA ASN A 22 -6.94 9.42 -0.88
C ASN A 22 -8.39 9.87 -1.12
N GLY A 23 -9.23 9.75 -0.09
CA GLY A 23 -10.62 10.20 -0.14
C GLY A 23 -11.63 9.08 0.03
N ALA A 24 -12.89 9.33 -0.31
CA ALA A 24 -13.97 8.38 -0.14
C ALA A 24 -14.91 8.38 -1.35
N VAL A 25 -15.45 7.19 -1.66
CA VAL A 25 -16.37 6.98 -2.78
C VAL A 25 -17.58 6.19 -2.31
N TYR A 26 -18.76 6.63 -2.74
CA TYR A 26 -20.00 5.92 -2.51
C TYR A 26 -20.23 4.88 -3.61
N ASN A 27 -20.98 3.83 -3.27
CA ASN A 27 -21.36 2.73 -4.16
C ASN A 27 -20.16 1.99 -4.80
N ASN A 28 -18.97 2.10 -4.21
CA ASN A 28 -17.73 1.50 -4.74
C ASN A 28 -17.43 1.88 -6.21
N SER A 29 -17.84 3.09 -6.64
CA SER A 29 -17.99 3.46 -8.06
C SER A 29 -16.67 3.61 -8.84
N ALA A 30 -15.53 3.81 -8.17
CA ALA A 30 -14.14 3.77 -8.69
C ALA A 30 -13.20 4.18 -7.54
N ALA A 31 -11.87 4.12 -7.69
CA ALA A 31 -11.00 4.87 -6.78
C ALA A 31 -11.24 6.38 -6.89
N PRO A 32 -10.97 7.14 -5.82
CA PRO A 32 -10.84 8.60 -5.90
C PRO A 32 -9.83 9.01 -6.98
N LYS A 33 -10.02 10.19 -7.56
CA LYS A 33 -9.00 10.78 -8.45
C LYS A 33 -7.80 11.32 -7.67
N ASP A 34 -8.03 11.65 -6.41
CA ASP A 34 -7.01 12.25 -5.54
C ASP A 34 -5.98 11.20 -5.11
N GLN A 35 -4.72 11.61 -5.21
CA GLN A 35 -3.55 10.83 -4.83
C GLN A 35 -2.71 11.65 -3.87
N GLN A 36 -2.11 11.00 -2.89
CA GLN A 36 -1.30 11.66 -1.88
C GLN A 36 -0.02 10.87 -1.63
N ALA A 37 1.10 11.58 -1.59
CA ALA A 37 2.37 11.03 -1.12
C ALA A 37 2.33 10.86 0.42
N CYS A 38 2.75 9.70 0.89
CA CYS A 38 2.74 9.29 2.29
C CYS A 38 4.17 9.13 2.81
N PRO A 39 4.85 10.21 3.22
CA PRO A 39 6.27 10.17 3.57
C PRO A 39 6.62 9.33 4.80
N LEU A 40 5.65 9.14 5.71
CA LEU A 40 5.82 8.39 6.95
C LEU A 40 5.05 7.07 6.99
N ALA A 41 4.19 6.80 6.00
CA ALA A 41 3.38 5.60 5.98
C ALA A 41 4.06 4.50 5.16
N THR A 42 4.01 3.27 5.68
CA THR A 42 4.47 2.08 4.96
C THR A 42 3.35 1.40 4.18
N TYR A 43 2.09 1.74 4.47
CA TYR A 43 0.92 1.10 3.88
C TYR A 43 -0.12 2.10 3.39
N CYS A 44 -0.71 1.79 2.24
CA CYS A 44 -1.98 2.35 1.80
C CYS A 44 -3.14 1.52 2.37
N THR A 45 -4.24 2.20 2.69
CA THR A 45 -5.47 1.60 3.22
C THR A 45 -6.63 1.74 2.26
N LYS A 46 -7.49 0.72 2.24
CA LYS A 46 -8.84 0.77 1.70
C LYS A 46 -9.79 0.18 2.73
N ILE A 47 -10.74 0.96 3.21
CA ILE A 47 -11.73 0.54 4.20
C ILE A 47 -13.09 0.62 3.55
N THR A 48 -13.78 -0.50 3.42
CA THR A 48 -15.16 -0.56 2.93
C THR A 48 -16.14 -0.73 4.09
N ALA A 49 -17.33 -0.22 3.91
CA ALA A 49 -18.49 -0.45 4.77
C ALA A 49 -19.70 -0.72 3.87
N LEU A 50 -20.60 -1.63 4.27
CA LEU A 50 -21.74 -2.03 3.44
C LEU A 50 -23.07 -1.37 3.83
N MET A 51 -23.17 -0.69 4.98
CA MET A 51 -24.44 -0.16 5.49
C MET A 51 -24.32 1.27 6.04
N PRO A 52 -25.36 2.11 5.88
CA PRO A 52 -26.56 1.91 5.06
C PRO A 52 -26.33 2.11 3.55
N THR A 53 -25.24 2.78 3.18
CA THR A 53 -24.80 2.95 1.78
C THR A 53 -23.37 2.43 1.65
N PRO A 54 -23.04 1.63 0.63
CA PRO A 54 -21.69 1.17 0.44
C PRO A 54 -20.72 2.34 0.31
N LEU A 55 -19.70 2.36 1.16
CA LEU A 55 -18.67 3.39 1.21
C LEU A 55 -17.31 2.71 1.14
N ALA A 56 -16.40 3.25 0.34
CA ALA A 56 -14.99 2.90 0.38
C ALA A 56 -14.16 4.15 0.67
N SER A 57 -13.35 4.11 1.73
CA SER A 57 -12.39 5.14 2.11
C SER A 57 -10.97 4.66 1.82
N TYR A 58 -10.14 5.57 1.32
CA TYR A 58 -8.78 5.33 0.85
C TYR A 58 -7.84 6.32 1.55
N GLY A 59 -6.63 5.88 1.92
CA GLY A 59 -5.62 6.78 2.45
C GLY A 59 -4.30 6.12 2.80
N CYS A 60 -3.48 6.83 3.57
CA CYS A 60 -2.23 6.35 4.14
C CYS A 60 -2.46 5.88 5.59
N ASP A 61 -1.87 4.76 6.02
CA ASP A 61 -1.80 4.43 7.46
C ASP A 61 -0.63 5.15 8.12
N GLN A 62 -0.80 6.46 8.37
CA GLN A 62 0.28 7.32 8.88
C GLN A 62 0.80 6.91 10.27
N SER A 63 -0.01 6.24 11.08
CA SER A 63 0.38 5.82 12.44
C SER A 63 0.80 4.35 12.53
N ALA A 64 0.89 3.63 11.40
CA ALA A 64 1.06 2.17 11.37
C ALA A 64 0.11 1.43 12.34
N SER A 65 -1.08 2.01 12.54
CA SER A 65 -2.01 1.62 13.60
C SER A 65 -3.05 0.63 13.08
N LEU A 66 -3.41 0.76 11.81
CA LEU A 66 -4.42 -0.02 11.12
C LEU A 66 -3.82 -1.21 10.36
N CYS A 67 -2.61 -1.03 9.82
CA CYS A 67 -1.91 -1.97 8.97
C CYS A 67 -0.61 -2.42 9.63
N LYS A 68 -0.55 -3.72 9.96
CA LYS A 68 0.68 -4.39 10.40
C LYS A 68 1.30 -5.26 9.30
N THR A 69 0.49 -5.66 8.32
CA THR A 69 0.89 -6.55 7.22
C THR A 69 0.01 -6.30 5.99
N VAL A 70 0.52 -6.67 4.81
CA VAL A 70 -0.23 -6.66 3.54
C VAL A 70 -1.30 -7.75 3.59
N SER A 71 -2.54 -7.36 3.89
CA SER A 71 -3.67 -8.28 4.03
C SER A 71 -4.99 -7.53 3.93
N CYS A 72 -6.08 -8.29 3.75
CA CYS A 72 -7.43 -7.79 3.96
C CYS A 72 -8.10 -8.56 5.09
N TYR A 73 -8.84 -7.86 5.95
CA TYR A 73 -9.64 -8.46 7.01
C TYR A 73 -11.03 -7.83 7.04
N ASP A 74 -12.03 -8.62 7.38
CA ASP A 74 -13.41 -8.16 7.45
C ASP A 74 -13.63 -7.35 8.74
N ASN A 75 -14.42 -6.28 8.65
CA ASN A 75 -14.74 -5.42 9.79
C ASN A 75 -16.14 -5.71 10.33
N GLN A 76 -16.42 -5.26 11.56
CA GLN A 76 -17.68 -5.55 12.26
C GLN A 76 -18.93 -5.01 11.55
N ASN A 77 -18.76 -4.07 10.61
CA ASN A 77 -19.86 -3.45 9.84
C ASN A 77 -20.15 -4.19 8.52
N GLY A 78 -19.66 -5.43 8.37
CA GLY A 78 -19.80 -6.24 7.16
C GLY A 78 -18.94 -5.78 5.98
N GLY A 79 -18.10 -4.76 6.19
CA GLY A 79 -17.13 -4.31 5.21
C GLY A 79 -15.77 -4.96 5.39
N ARG A 80 -14.74 -4.40 4.76
CA ARG A 80 -13.39 -4.96 4.72
C ARG A 80 -12.34 -3.86 4.78
N THR A 81 -11.30 -4.08 5.58
CA THR A 81 -10.10 -3.24 5.60
C THR A 81 -8.99 -3.97 4.87
N CYS A 82 -8.38 -3.32 3.87
CA CYS A 82 -7.26 -3.83 3.09
C CYS A 82 -6.04 -2.92 3.24
N CYS A 83 -4.88 -3.55 3.37
CA CYS A 83 -3.57 -2.93 3.53
C CYS A 83 -2.63 -3.41 2.42
N CYS A 84 -1.87 -2.50 1.82
CA CYS A 84 -0.89 -2.82 0.78
C CYS A 84 0.26 -1.81 0.79
N ALA A 85 1.43 -2.15 0.23
CA ALA A 85 2.69 -1.43 0.46
C ALA A 85 3.36 -0.91 -0.83
N THR A 86 2.61 -0.74 -1.93
CA THR A 86 3.13 -0.22 -3.20
C THR A 86 2.31 0.98 -3.67
N ASP A 87 2.84 1.75 -4.61
CA ASP A 87 2.12 2.93 -5.12
C ASP A 87 0.74 2.57 -5.68
N LEU A 88 -0.25 3.35 -5.28
CA LEU A 88 -1.65 3.31 -5.72
C LEU A 88 -2.32 1.94 -5.55
N CYS A 89 -1.75 1.07 -4.71
CA CYS A 89 -2.19 -0.32 -4.54
C CYS A 89 -3.59 -0.43 -3.92
N ASN A 90 -4.01 0.59 -3.17
CA ASN A 90 -5.27 0.59 -2.44
C ASN A 90 -6.50 0.75 -3.35
N PHE A 91 -6.35 0.89 -4.67
CA PHE A 91 -7.47 0.74 -5.60
C PHE A 91 -7.95 -0.72 -5.71
N SER A 92 -6.99 -1.65 -5.75
CA SER A 92 -7.24 -3.05 -6.08
C SER A 92 -8.02 -3.78 -4.99
N THR A 93 -9.00 -4.58 -5.36
CA THR A 93 -9.46 -5.70 -4.52
C THR A 93 -8.29 -6.68 -4.47
N ILE A 94 -7.61 -6.78 -3.31
CA ILE A 94 -6.46 -7.68 -3.15
C ILE A 94 -6.97 -9.13 -3.28
N GLN A 95 -7.01 -9.62 -4.53
CA GLN A 95 -7.06 -11.02 -4.90
C GLN A 95 -5.68 -11.49 -5.42
N SER A 96 -4.67 -10.62 -5.42
CA SER A 96 -3.43 -10.79 -6.18
C SER A 96 -2.18 -11.05 -5.34
N ALA A 97 -2.30 -11.26 -4.02
CA ALA A 97 -1.14 -11.61 -3.19
C ALA A 97 -0.60 -13.03 -3.45
N GLU A 98 -1.38 -13.91 -4.10
CA GLU A 98 -0.94 -15.28 -4.42
C GLU A 98 -0.22 -15.41 -5.77
N LEU A 99 -0.25 -14.38 -6.63
CA LEU A 99 0.30 -14.47 -7.99
C LEU A 99 1.79 -14.09 -8.09
N VAL A 100 2.30 -13.29 -7.14
CA VAL A 100 3.68 -12.78 -7.19
C VAL A 100 4.70 -13.86 -6.78
N THR A 101 4.33 -14.77 -5.88
CA THR A 101 5.19 -15.91 -5.50
C THR A 101 5.39 -16.87 -6.67
N VAL A 102 4.37 -17.13 -7.49
CA VAL A 102 4.48 -18.09 -8.61
C VAL A 102 5.47 -17.61 -9.67
N ILE A 103 5.46 -16.31 -10.01
CA ILE A 103 6.36 -15.76 -11.04
C ILE A 103 7.83 -15.78 -10.57
N ALA A 104 8.10 -15.53 -9.28
CA ALA A 104 9.44 -15.57 -8.72
C ALA A 104 10.05 -16.99 -8.74
N PHE A 105 9.24 -18.03 -8.49
CA PHE A 105 9.71 -19.42 -8.57
C PHE A 105 9.99 -19.87 -10.01
N VAL A 106 9.17 -19.44 -10.98
CA VAL A 106 9.38 -19.81 -12.40
C VAL A 106 10.65 -19.15 -12.97
N MET A 107 10.98 -17.92 -12.59
CA MET A 107 12.22 -17.26 -13.04
C MET A 107 13.50 -17.78 -12.36
N MET A 108 13.41 -18.45 -11.20
CA MET A 108 14.58 -19.12 -10.60
C MET A 108 14.82 -20.54 -11.16
N LEU A 109 13.84 -21.13 -11.85
CA LEU A 109 13.91 -22.48 -12.41
C LEU A 109 14.21 -22.51 -13.92
N LEU A 110 14.33 -21.34 -14.56
CA LEU A 110 14.69 -21.15 -15.97
C LEU A 110 16.17 -20.78 -16.14
#